data_AF-A0A9P7XC56-F1
#
_entry.id   AF-A0A9P7XC56-F1
#
_cell.length_a   1.000
_cell.length_b   1.000
_cell.length_c   1.000
_cell.angle_alpha   90.00
_cell.angle_beta   90.00
_cell.angle_gamma   90.00
#
_symmetry.space_group_name_H-M   'P 1'
#
loop_
_entity.id
_entity.type
_entity.pdbx_description
1 polymer ?
#
loop_
_entity_poly.entity_id
_entity_poly.type
_entity_poly.pdbx_seq_one_letter_code
_entity_poly.pdbx_strand_id
1 'polypeptide(L)'
;MSTFSFTLYDLSGNLTDGEFRDASNQVAYQIRPRPMPKLTFNFPLLLGPTEIIRQLDWDIAALEHEPWKITLKFGSNDTLGTVQVGERSAIPMADMLRRKEGAEPNGRYFTAIDGQEYFWKPASRRLQCFDRHGGLLAVYEYLMEDISYAKLDVKPLGWSMTTELIATLILNRHAIRHGL
;
A
#
# COMPACT_ATOMS: atom_id res chain seq x y z
N MET A 1 5.57 -21.09 -20.38
CA MET A 1 4.74 -19.88 -20.36
C MET A 1 5.35 -18.94 -19.34
N SER A 2 5.92 -17.83 -19.78
CA SER A 2 6.53 -16.84 -18.89
C SER A 2 5.40 -16.11 -18.19
N THR A 3 5.18 -16.39 -16.91
CA THR A 3 4.20 -15.65 -16.11
C THR A 3 4.74 -14.25 -15.91
N PHE A 4 4.20 -13.26 -16.64
CA PHE A 4 4.61 -11.87 -16.53
C PHE A 4 4.24 -11.35 -15.13
N SER A 5 5.22 -11.21 -14.24
CA SER A 5 5.09 -10.39 -13.03
C SER A 5 5.97 -9.17 -13.20
N PHE A 6 5.57 -8.04 -12.62
CA PHE A 6 6.45 -6.89 -12.49
C PHE A 6 6.86 -6.73 -11.02
N THR A 7 8.00 -6.08 -10.84
CA THR A 7 8.60 -5.85 -9.52
C THR A 7 8.68 -4.35 -9.29
N LEU A 8 8.26 -3.94 -8.10
CA LEU A 8 8.48 -2.60 -7.57
C LEU A 8 9.47 -2.68 -6.41
N TYR A 9 10.36 -1.70 -6.30
CA TYR A 9 11.38 -1.60 -5.28
C TYR A 9 11.03 -0.46 -4.33
N ASP A 10 10.90 -0.77 -3.04
CA ASP A 10 10.83 0.22 -1.97
C ASP A 10 12.27 0.54 -1.53
N LEU A 11 12.75 1.74 -1.86
CA LEU A 11 14.12 2.15 -1.54
C LEU A 11 14.31 2.50 -0.06
N SER A 12 13.25 2.97 0.60
CA SER A 12 13.37 3.66 1.89
C SER A 12 12.85 2.85 3.06
N GLY A 13 11.86 1.99 2.83
CA GLY A 13 11.09 1.37 3.90
C GLY A 13 10.19 2.34 4.65
N ASN A 14 10.12 3.62 4.27
CA ASN A 14 9.31 4.62 4.94
C ASN A 14 7.84 4.47 4.55
N LEU A 15 6.95 4.52 5.56
CA LEU A 15 5.51 4.32 5.35
C LEU A 15 4.78 5.58 4.88
N THR A 16 5.38 6.75 5.09
CA THR A 16 4.73 8.05 4.92
C THR A 16 5.45 9.00 3.96
N ASP A 17 6.70 8.68 3.62
CA ASP A 17 7.57 9.50 2.77
C ASP A 17 8.60 8.61 2.05
N GLY A 18 8.27 8.22 0.82
CA GLY A 18 9.05 7.26 0.05
C GLY A 18 8.50 7.09 -1.37
N GLU A 19 9.04 6.11 -2.09
CA GLU A 19 8.65 5.83 -3.45
C GLU A 19 8.83 4.35 -3.77
N PHE A 20 8.01 3.87 -4.70
CA PHE A 20 8.19 2.57 -5.35
C PHE A 20 8.70 2.81 -6.77
N ARG A 21 9.81 2.17 -7.12
CA ARG A 21 10.39 2.23 -8.46
C ARG A 21 10.30 0.89 -9.17
N ASP A 22 10.20 0.88 -10.49
CA ASP A 22 10.26 -0.37 -11.25
C ASP A 22 11.70 -0.84 -11.50
N ALA A 23 11.85 -1.94 -12.25
CA ALA A 23 13.15 -2.50 -12.63
C ALA A 23 13.96 -1.59 -13.57
N SER A 24 13.33 -0.61 -14.22
CA SER A 24 13.98 0.41 -15.04
C SER A 24 14.32 1.67 -14.25
N ASN A 25 14.16 1.63 -12.92
CA ASN A 25 14.38 2.74 -11.99
C ASN A 25 13.43 3.94 -12.22
N GLN A 26 12.33 3.75 -12.96
CA GLN A 26 11.27 4.75 -13.09
C GLN A 26 10.43 4.76 -11.81
N VAL A 27 10.00 5.95 -11.36
CA VAL A 27 9.10 6.06 -10.22
C VAL A 27 7.70 5.61 -10.64
N ALA A 28 7.21 4.54 -10.03
CA ALA A 28 5.85 4.04 -10.25
C ALA A 28 4.85 4.70 -9.29
N TYR A 29 5.24 4.83 -8.01
CA TYR A 29 4.41 5.44 -6.98
C TYR A 29 5.22 6.37 -6.08
N GLN A 30 4.64 7.51 -5.76
CA GLN A 30 5.16 8.45 -4.77
C GLN A 30 4.28 8.40 -3.52
N ILE A 31 4.91 8.28 -2.36
CA ILE A 31 4.27 8.29 -1.04
C ILE A 31 4.77 9.53 -0.33
N ARG A 32 3.90 10.47 0.00
CA ARG A 32 4.33 11.70 0.68
C ARG A 32 3.22 12.33 1.49
N PRO A 33 3.52 13.08 2.56
CA PRO A 33 2.54 13.91 3.22
C PRO A 33 2.04 15.00 2.27
N ARG A 34 0.72 15.22 2.22
CA ARG A 34 0.15 16.39 1.53
C ARG A 34 0.65 17.64 2.25
N PRO A 35 1.26 18.61 1.54
CA PRO A 35 1.63 19.86 2.16
C PRO A 35 0.35 20.58 2.61
N MET A 36 0.21 20.82 3.92
CA MET A 36 -0.86 21.68 4.42
C MET A 36 -0.46 23.14 4.23
N PRO A 37 -1.38 24.02 3.77
CA PRO A 37 -1.11 25.44 3.68
C PRO A 37 -0.74 25.96 5.08
N LYS A 38 0.33 26.76 5.15
CA LYS A 38 0.73 27.43 6.40
C LYS A 38 -0.38 28.38 6.81
N LEU A 39 -1.21 27.99 7.76
CA LEU A 39 -2.01 28.94 8.53
C LEU A 39 -1.02 29.80 9.32
N THR A 40 -1.19 31.11 9.22
CA THR A 40 -0.26 32.19 9.62
C THR A 40 0.51 31.98 10.94
N PHE A 41 1.76 32.46 10.94
CA PHE A 41 2.75 32.65 12.01
C PHE A 41 2.64 31.78 13.29
N ASN A 42 3.65 30.92 13.49
CA ASN A 42 4.01 30.15 14.70
C ASN A 42 3.36 28.79 14.97
N PHE A 43 2.62 28.20 14.03
CA PHE A 43 2.24 26.79 14.17
C PHE A 43 3.30 25.86 13.59
N PRO A 44 3.65 24.75 14.28
CA PRO A 44 4.46 23.70 13.68
C PRO A 44 3.78 23.18 12.41
N LEU A 45 4.57 22.78 11.40
CA LEU A 45 4.08 22.12 10.20
C LEU A 45 3.27 20.89 10.63
N LEU A 46 1.94 20.97 10.55
CA LEU A 46 1.09 19.80 10.71
C LEU A 46 1.33 18.90 9.51
N LEU A 47 1.78 17.67 9.76
CA LEU A 47 1.87 16.66 8.71
C LEU A 47 0.46 16.41 8.18
N GLY A 48 0.27 16.72 6.89
CA GLY A 48 -0.98 16.43 6.20
C GLY A 48 -1.21 14.93 6.00
N PRO A 49 -2.39 14.55 5.50
CA PRO A 49 -2.64 13.17 5.08
C PRO A 49 -1.55 12.67 4.13
N THR A 50 -1.08 11.45 4.29
CA THR A 50 -0.17 10.80 3.34
C THR A 50 -0.91 10.47 2.06
N GLU A 51 -0.35 10.85 0.92
CA GLU A 51 -0.87 10.50 -0.39
C GLU A 51 0.02 9.43 -1.02
N ILE A 52 -0.62 8.44 -1.62
CA ILE A 52 -0.01 7.45 -2.52
C ILE A 52 -0.47 7.84 -3.92
N ILE A 53 0.47 8.25 -4.77
CA ILE A 53 0.19 8.81 -6.09
C ILE A 53 0.88 7.94 -7.14
N ARG A 54 0.09 7.31 -8.02
CA ARG A 54 0.60 6.59 -9.20
C ARG A 54 1.12 7.61 -10.22
N GLN A 55 2.31 7.39 -10.76
CA GLN A 55 2.84 8.24 -11.83
C GLN A 55 2.16 7.93 -13.17
N LEU A 56 1.81 8.96 -13.93
CA LEU A 56 1.03 8.83 -15.17
C LEU A 56 1.85 8.31 -16.35
N ASP A 57 3.16 8.49 -16.30
CA ASP A 57 4.13 8.01 -17.29
C ASP A 57 4.61 6.58 -17.02
N TRP A 58 4.07 5.92 -15.98
CA TRP A 58 4.39 4.55 -15.65
C TRP A 58 3.46 3.56 -16.37
N ASP A 59 3.91 3.07 -17.52
CA ASP A 59 3.09 2.35 -18.50
C ASP A 59 2.89 0.85 -18.21
N ILE A 60 3.56 0.29 -17.20
CA ILE A 60 3.65 -1.18 -17.04
C ILE A 60 2.34 -1.80 -16.48
N ALA A 61 1.55 -1.05 -15.70
CA ALA A 61 0.38 -1.61 -15.03
C ALA A 61 -0.79 -0.64 -14.78
N ALA A 62 -0.72 0.58 -15.31
CA ALA A 62 -1.74 1.60 -15.08
C ALA A 62 -3.02 1.31 -15.89
N LEU A 63 -3.85 0.37 -15.45
CA LEU A 63 -5.18 0.22 -16.02
C LEU A 63 -5.98 1.52 -15.76
N GLU A 64 -6.74 1.98 -16.77
CA GLU A 64 -7.46 3.26 -16.71
C GLU A 64 -8.43 3.37 -15.53
N HIS A 65 -8.98 2.24 -15.08
CA HIS A 65 -9.96 2.18 -13.99
C HIS A 65 -9.33 2.07 -12.59
N GLU A 66 -8.03 1.81 -12.50
CA GLU A 66 -7.34 1.70 -11.23
C GLU A 66 -7.17 3.11 -10.62
N PRO A 67 -7.41 3.30 -9.32
CA PRO A 67 -7.33 4.60 -8.68
C PRO A 67 -5.91 5.17 -8.80
N TRP A 68 -5.77 6.33 -9.43
CA TRP A 68 -4.49 7.00 -9.58
C TRP A 68 -3.93 7.59 -8.26
N LYS A 69 -4.78 7.70 -7.22
CA LYS A 69 -4.42 8.29 -5.92
C LYS A 69 -5.18 7.63 -4.78
N ILE A 70 -4.48 7.36 -3.68
CA ILE A 70 -5.07 6.98 -2.39
C ILE A 70 -4.57 7.95 -1.30
N THR A 71 -5.48 8.44 -0.47
CA THR A 71 -5.14 9.32 0.66
C THR A 71 -5.30 8.57 1.98
N LEU A 72 -4.23 8.48 2.76
CA LEU A 72 -4.16 7.90 4.09
C LEU A 72 -4.04 9.02 5.12
N LYS A 73 -5.08 9.22 5.92
CA LYS A 73 -5.04 10.12 7.07
C LYS A 73 -4.85 9.27 8.32
N PHE A 74 -3.62 9.12 8.78
CA PHE A 74 -3.34 8.42 10.05
C PHE A 74 -3.91 9.21 11.24
N GLY A 75 -4.37 8.50 12.26
CA GLY A 75 -4.87 9.11 13.49
C GLY A 75 -3.71 9.54 14.40
N SER A 76 -4.01 10.37 15.40
CA SER A 76 -3.05 10.68 16.48
C SER A 76 -2.86 9.48 17.41
N ASN A 77 -1.69 9.34 18.05
CA ASN A 77 -1.43 8.35 19.11
C ASN A 77 -1.69 6.90 18.69
N ASP A 78 -1.06 6.43 17.62
CA ASP A 78 -1.11 5.04 17.14
C ASP A 78 -2.51 4.55 16.71
N THR A 79 -3.44 5.47 16.45
CA THR A 79 -4.79 5.12 15.99
C THR A 79 -4.87 5.04 14.46
N LEU A 80 -5.65 4.07 13.98
CA LEU A 80 -6.03 3.99 12.57
C LEU A 80 -7.00 5.15 12.27
N GLY A 81 -6.67 5.98 11.28
CA GLY A 81 -7.54 7.06 10.85
C GLY A 81 -8.41 6.65 9.66
N THR A 82 -8.39 7.43 8.57
CA THR A 82 -9.26 7.20 7.40
C THR A 82 -8.47 6.99 6.12
N VAL A 83 -8.97 6.13 5.24
CA VAL A 83 -8.47 5.93 3.88
C VAL A 83 -9.50 6.41 2.86
N GLN A 84 -9.04 7.10 1.83
CA GLN A 84 -9.84 7.52 0.69
C GLN A 84 -9.22 6.98 -0.59
N VAL A 85 -9.97 6.18 -1.36
CA VAL A 85 -9.50 5.54 -2.59
C VAL A 85 -10.07 6.28 -3.80
N GLY A 86 -9.21 6.95 -4.57
CA GLY A 86 -9.63 7.84 -5.66
C GLY A 86 -10.61 8.91 -5.18
N GLU A 87 -11.74 9.02 -5.88
CA GLU A 87 -12.82 9.97 -5.58
C GLU A 87 -13.93 9.36 -4.69
N ARG A 88 -13.75 8.15 -4.15
CA ARG A 88 -14.73 7.53 -3.24
C ARG A 88 -14.74 8.23 -1.88
N SER A 89 -15.82 8.05 -1.12
CA SER A 89 -15.92 8.52 0.27
C SER A 89 -14.82 7.90 1.13
N ALA A 90 -14.28 8.69 2.07
CA ALA A 90 -13.32 8.19 3.03
C ALA A 90 -13.98 7.18 3.99
N ILE A 91 -13.28 6.09 4.28
CA ILE A 91 -13.72 5.05 5.21
C ILE A 91 -12.67 4.88 6.34
N PRO A 92 -13.04 4.36 7.51
CA PRO A 92 -12.08 3.99 8.55
C PRO A 92 -11.03 3.00 8.01
N MET A 93 -9.75 3.24 8.31
CA MET A 93 -8.67 2.32 7.93
C MET A 93 -8.86 0.92 8.55
N ALA A 94 -9.52 0.82 9.72
CA ALA A 94 -9.87 -0.44 10.36
C ALA A 94 -10.89 -1.26 9.54
N ASP A 95 -11.77 -0.59 8.79
CA ASP A 95 -12.74 -1.25 7.91
C ASP A 95 -12.07 -1.72 6.61
N MET A 96 -11.09 -0.94 6.13
CA MET A 96 -10.28 -1.29 4.97
C MET A 96 -9.40 -2.50 5.25
N LEU A 97 -8.71 -2.55 6.39
CA LEU A 97 -7.77 -3.62 6.74
C LEU A 97 -8.13 -4.25 8.09
N ARG A 98 -8.90 -5.34 8.04
CA ARG A 98 -9.52 -5.97 9.21
C ARG A 98 -8.86 -7.31 9.57
N ARG A 99 -8.85 -7.65 10.86
CA ARG A 99 -8.60 -9.03 11.30
C ARG A 99 -9.91 -9.81 11.30
N LYS A 100 -9.85 -11.11 11.01
CA LYS A 100 -11.01 -12.00 11.11
C LYS A 100 -10.80 -13.01 12.22
N GLU A 101 -11.80 -13.14 13.09
CA GLU A 101 -11.81 -14.17 14.13
C GLU A 101 -11.91 -15.56 13.49
N GLY A 102 -11.13 -16.53 13.99
CA GLY A 102 -11.09 -17.89 13.45
C GLY A 102 -10.42 -18.05 12.08
N ALA A 103 -9.80 -16.99 11.55
CA ALA A 103 -9.09 -17.01 10.27
C ALA A 103 -7.57 -17.17 10.46
N GLU A 104 -6.79 -16.99 9.38
CA GLU A 104 -5.33 -17.14 9.40
C GLU A 104 -4.70 -16.30 10.53
N PRO A 105 -3.90 -16.89 11.43
CA PRO A 105 -3.25 -16.16 12.51
C PRO A 105 -2.39 -15.00 11.97
N ASN A 106 -2.61 -13.79 12.48
CA ASN A 106 -1.96 -12.55 12.05
C ASN A 106 -2.25 -12.11 10.60
N GLY A 107 -3.16 -12.79 9.90
CA GLY A 107 -3.66 -12.36 8.61
C GLY A 107 -4.54 -11.12 8.71
N ARG A 108 -4.45 -10.23 7.71
CA ARG A 108 -5.34 -9.06 7.59
C ARG A 108 -6.06 -9.08 6.25
N TYR A 109 -7.37 -8.91 6.29
CA TYR A 109 -8.28 -8.97 5.15
C TYR A 109 -8.67 -7.57 4.70
N PHE A 110 -8.89 -7.39 3.40
CA PHE A 110 -9.44 -6.16 2.84
C PHE A 110 -10.42 -6.47 1.72
N THR A 111 -11.34 -5.55 1.48
CA THR A 111 -12.25 -5.60 0.32
C THR A 111 -11.80 -4.53 -0.67
N ALA A 112 -11.45 -4.93 -1.89
CA ALA A 112 -10.98 -4.00 -2.90
C ALA A 112 -12.15 -3.30 -3.62
N ILE A 113 -11.83 -2.39 -4.55
CA ILE A 113 -12.80 -1.65 -5.38
C ILE A 113 -13.79 -2.57 -6.11
N ASP A 114 -13.34 -3.75 -6.53
CA ASP A 114 -14.12 -4.75 -7.25
C ASP A 114 -15.10 -5.54 -6.35
N GLY A 115 -15.10 -5.25 -5.05
CA GLY A 115 -15.97 -5.89 -4.06
C GLY A 115 -15.50 -7.29 -3.65
N GLN A 116 -14.38 -7.78 -4.16
CA GLN A 116 -13.80 -9.05 -3.73
C GLN A 116 -12.97 -8.88 -2.48
N GLU A 117 -12.84 -9.97 -1.73
CA GLU A 117 -12.02 -10.02 -0.53
C GLU A 117 -10.66 -10.65 -0.81
N TYR A 118 -9.65 -10.02 -0.23
CA TYR A 118 -8.25 -10.39 -0.31
C TYR A 118 -7.66 -10.39 1.08
N PHE A 119 -6.49 -11.01 1.23
CA PHE A 119 -5.81 -10.99 2.52
C PHE A 119 -4.30 -11.00 2.39
N TRP A 120 -3.66 -10.26 3.29
CA TRP A 120 -2.24 -10.30 3.52
C TRP A 120 -1.92 -11.31 4.62
N LYS A 121 -1.06 -12.26 4.30
CA LYS A 121 -0.49 -13.24 5.22
C LYS A 121 0.96 -12.88 5.53
N PRO A 122 1.31 -12.64 6.81
CA PRO A 122 2.70 -12.46 7.19
C PRO A 122 3.45 -13.79 7.19
N ALA A 123 4.71 -13.72 6.77
CA ALA A 123 5.71 -14.77 6.88
C ALA A 123 7.03 -14.14 7.36
N SER A 124 8.02 -14.96 7.75
CA SER A 124 9.26 -14.53 8.42
C SER A 124 9.84 -13.19 7.93
N ARG A 125 10.06 -13.04 6.62
CA ARG A 125 10.61 -11.82 6.01
C ARG A 125 9.80 -11.31 4.82
N ARG A 126 8.52 -11.65 4.76
CA ARG A 126 7.65 -11.24 3.64
C ARG A 126 6.19 -11.15 4.02
N LEU A 127 5.45 -10.36 3.27
CA LEU A 127 3.99 -10.30 3.29
C LEU A 127 3.49 -10.84 1.95
N GLN A 128 2.56 -11.78 1.98
CA GLN A 128 1.99 -12.37 0.78
C GLN A 128 0.51 -12.01 0.68
N CYS A 129 0.08 -11.48 -0.45
CA CYS A 129 -1.33 -11.15 -0.69
C CYS A 129 -2.00 -12.25 -1.53
N PHE A 130 -3.17 -12.70 -1.09
CA PHE A 130 -3.95 -13.73 -1.75
C PHE A 130 -5.41 -13.30 -1.97
N ASP A 131 -6.07 -13.88 -2.97
CA ASP A 131 -7.52 -13.81 -3.12
C ASP A 131 -8.22 -14.87 -2.24
N ARG A 132 -9.55 -14.82 -2.22
CA ARG A 132 -10.41 -15.81 -1.54
C ARG A 132 -10.26 -17.25 -2.02
N HIS A 133 -9.69 -17.47 -3.21
CA HIS A 133 -9.48 -18.79 -3.83
C HIS A 133 -8.04 -19.31 -3.62
N GLY A 134 -7.18 -18.54 -2.93
CA GLY A 134 -5.77 -18.89 -2.70
C GLY A 134 -4.84 -18.51 -3.86
N GLY A 135 -5.31 -17.77 -4.85
CA GLY A 135 -4.48 -17.17 -5.89
C GLY A 135 -3.54 -16.13 -5.29
N LEU A 136 -2.25 -16.18 -5.63
CA LEU A 136 -1.24 -15.23 -5.15
C LEU A 136 -1.25 -13.96 -6.00
N LEU A 137 -1.51 -12.81 -5.39
CA LEU A 137 -1.54 -11.50 -6.05
C LEU A 137 -0.21 -10.75 -5.93
N ALA A 138 0.41 -10.78 -4.76
CA ALA A 138 1.61 -10.00 -4.51
C ALA A 138 2.49 -10.61 -3.42
N VAL A 139 3.80 -10.34 -3.49
CA VAL A 139 4.75 -10.68 -2.43
C VAL A 139 5.63 -9.46 -2.14
N TYR A 140 5.56 -8.95 -0.92
CA TYR A 140 6.46 -7.92 -0.41
C TYR A 140 7.56 -8.57 0.44
N GLU A 141 8.82 -8.44 0.06
CA GLU A 141 9.95 -9.14 0.69
C GLU A 141 11.05 -8.15 1.11
N TYR A 142 11.49 -8.23 2.37
CA TYR A 142 12.55 -7.40 2.91
C TYR A 142 13.92 -7.91 2.45
N LEU A 143 14.70 -7.04 1.80
CA LEU A 143 16.03 -7.36 1.29
C LEU A 143 17.09 -7.12 2.39
N MET A 144 18.14 -7.94 2.48
CA MET A 144 19.19 -7.82 3.51
C MET A 144 20.43 -7.06 3.03
N GLU A 145 20.77 -7.23 1.76
CA GLU A 145 22.07 -6.85 1.20
C GLU A 145 21.89 -6.11 -0.13
N ASP A 146 20.76 -5.42 -0.30
CA ASP A 146 20.42 -4.68 -1.51
C ASP A 146 20.40 -3.16 -1.23
N ILE A 147 20.57 -2.37 -2.28
CA ILE A 147 20.39 -0.91 -2.24
C ILE A 147 18.93 -0.58 -1.90
N SER A 148 18.01 -1.43 -2.32
CA SER A 148 16.59 -1.31 -1.99
C SER A 148 16.29 -1.94 -0.62
N TYR A 149 15.40 -1.31 0.15
CA TYR A 149 14.94 -1.84 1.44
C TYR A 149 14.10 -3.12 1.26
N ALA A 150 13.24 -3.12 0.26
CA ALA A 150 12.37 -4.26 -0.04
C ALA A 150 11.95 -4.26 -1.52
N LYS A 151 11.36 -5.37 -1.95
CA LYS A 151 10.69 -5.49 -3.24
C LYS A 151 9.25 -5.96 -3.08
N LEU A 152 8.40 -5.54 -4.00
CA LEU A 152 7.02 -5.95 -4.18
C LEU A 152 6.87 -6.60 -5.56
N ASP A 153 6.77 -7.93 -5.57
CA ASP A 153 6.52 -8.71 -6.78
C ASP A 153 5.00 -8.84 -7.00
N VAL A 154 4.45 -8.15 -8.00
CA VAL A 154 3.01 -8.18 -8.34
C VAL A 154 2.75 -9.20 -9.45
N LYS A 155 1.91 -10.18 -9.15
CA LYS A 155 1.52 -11.26 -10.06
C LYS A 155 0.39 -10.80 -10.99
N PRO A 156 0.18 -11.43 -12.16
CA PRO A 156 -0.87 -11.05 -13.10
C PRO A 156 -2.24 -10.80 -12.48
N LEU A 157 -2.63 -11.63 -11.49
CA LEU A 157 -3.91 -11.51 -10.79
C LEU A 157 -4.06 -10.21 -9.97
N GLY A 158 -2.95 -9.59 -9.58
CA GLY A 158 -2.94 -8.35 -8.80
C GLY A 158 -2.72 -7.09 -9.62
N TRP A 159 -2.51 -7.18 -10.94
CA TRP A 159 -2.14 -6.03 -11.78
C TRP A 159 -3.18 -4.91 -11.74
N SER A 160 -4.47 -5.26 -11.79
CA SER A 160 -5.59 -4.30 -11.82
C SER A 160 -5.83 -3.55 -10.51
N MET A 161 -5.09 -3.88 -9.45
CA MET A 161 -5.29 -3.32 -8.11
C MET A 161 -3.98 -2.97 -7.40
N THR A 162 -2.93 -2.70 -8.17
CA THR A 162 -1.58 -2.42 -7.65
C THR A 162 -1.56 -1.28 -6.63
N THR A 163 -2.34 -0.23 -6.87
CA THR A 163 -2.46 0.95 -6.00
C THR A 163 -3.11 0.56 -4.67
N GLU A 164 -4.16 -0.27 -4.71
CA GLU A 164 -4.80 -0.81 -3.50
C GLU A 164 -3.88 -1.79 -2.77
N LEU A 165 -3.10 -2.60 -3.49
CA LEU A 165 -2.08 -3.46 -2.91
C LEU A 165 -1.02 -2.63 -2.17
N ILE A 166 -0.54 -1.53 -2.75
CA ILE A 166 0.43 -0.64 -2.09
C ILE A 166 -0.18 0.02 -0.84
N ALA A 167 -1.41 0.53 -0.94
CA ALA A 167 -2.09 1.14 0.20
C ALA A 167 -2.31 0.15 1.35
N THR A 168 -2.85 -1.03 1.05
CA THR A 168 -3.10 -2.06 2.06
C THR A 168 -1.80 -2.64 2.61
N LEU A 169 -0.74 -2.73 1.80
CA LEU A 169 0.60 -3.06 2.26
C LEU A 169 1.13 -2.05 3.27
N ILE A 170 1.04 -0.75 2.98
CA ILE A 170 1.47 0.32 3.90
C ILE A 170 0.68 0.26 5.21
N LEU A 171 -0.64 0.10 5.14
CA LEU A 171 -1.50 -0.07 6.32
C LEU A 171 -1.13 -1.32 7.11
N ASN A 172 -0.82 -2.43 6.45
CA ASN A 172 -0.43 -3.67 7.10
C ASN A 172 0.93 -3.52 7.80
N ARG A 173 1.91 -2.88 7.16
CA ARG A 173 3.21 -2.57 7.75
C ARG A 173 3.08 -1.60 8.94
N HIS A 174 2.21 -0.59 8.83
CA HIS A 174 1.89 0.29 9.95
C HIS A 174 1.30 -0.50 11.12
N ALA A 175 0.30 -1.35 10.87
CA ALA A 175 -0.30 -2.17 11.91
C ALA A 175 0.69 -3.14 12.57
N ILE A 176 1.63 -3.71 11.81
CA ILE A 176 2.72 -4.55 12.37
C ILE A 176 3.65 -3.71 13.26
N ARG A 177 4.05 -2.51 12.81
CA ARG A 177 4.97 -1.62 13.56
C ARG A 177 4.38 -1.15 14.89
N HIS A 178 3.07 -0.92 14.93
CA HIS A 178 2.37 -0.36 16.10
C HIS A 178 1.58 -1.42 16.90
N GLY A 179 1.64 -2.70 16.53
CA GLY A 179 0.97 -3.79 17.26
C GLY A 179 -0.56 -3.81 17.16
N LEU A 180 -1.13 -3.23 16.09
CA LEU A 180 -2.58 -3.05 15.86
C LEU A 180 -3.24 -4.28 15.24
#